data_AF-A0A948EGS1-F1
#
_entry.id   AF-A0A948EGS1-F1
#
_cell.length_a   1.000
_cell.length_b   1.000
_cell.length_c   1.000
_cell.angle_alpha   90.00
_cell.angle_beta   90.00
_cell.angle_gamma   90.00
#
_symmetry.space_group_name_H-M   'P 1'
#
loop_
_entity.id
_entity.type
_entity.pdbx_description
1 polymer ?
#
loop_
_entity_poly.entity_id
_entity_poly.type
_entity_poly.pdbx_seq_one_letter_code
_entity_poly.pdbx_strand_id
1 'polypeptide(L)'
;MLNFRKFVLALIVALILPATIYAGGKWYNYYEDGQKYMKMGNWDRAIEEFRSAASLEFKDKPQFRMYGMHFMDYFPHREMGVCYYNLGDAANAKKSLELSQAFAPSKRAREYLNKLSRGDAPSAASITPYVDRDEEKRLAKEREQIEREKKRLAEQFAALERQKKDANEATAKKVALEERRLGGERERLARLEAEKTASRASDAGTLPVGALTYDPTRVTQVGSRLSIAVLPFENKGGDATISSTVQDKMITSLYSLRRFKIIERSQIDKVMNEQKLGMTGAIDPARAVKVGKMIGVDAILIGSISSTPTGVGMDARLIDTESGVIITAKDAYSPKNSLQDVKNMATDISIQVYNDVPLVEGYVIKADVPTIVLDVGSAKGMRKGMKMVVYKEGDAITHPVTGEILGKQVTKMGELLLTEVQAKMSEAQVVEKEPGQTFAVGNKVVAK
;
A
#
# COMPACT_ATOMS: atom_id res chain seq x y z
N MET A 1 9.08 -30.91 56.39
CA MET A 1 7.83 -30.83 55.60
C MET A 1 7.30 -29.38 55.53
N LEU A 2 8.14 -28.39 55.18
CA LEU A 2 7.75 -26.96 55.23
C LEU A 2 8.29 -26.09 54.08
N ASN A 3 8.85 -26.69 53.00
CA ASN A 3 9.43 -25.91 51.88
C ASN A 3 8.82 -26.19 50.50
N PHE A 4 7.75 -26.99 50.39
CA PHE A 4 7.15 -27.30 49.09
C PHE A 4 5.97 -26.36 48.72
N ARG A 5 5.38 -25.65 49.68
CA ARG A 5 4.21 -24.77 49.45
C ARG A 5 4.56 -23.36 48.95
N LYS A 6 5.80 -22.90 49.10
CA LYS A 6 6.23 -21.58 48.59
C LYS A 6 6.67 -21.59 47.12
N PHE A 7 6.98 -22.76 46.56
CA PHE A 7 7.34 -22.89 45.14
C PHE A 7 6.11 -22.99 44.22
N VAL A 8 4.98 -23.50 44.72
CA VAL A 8 3.74 -23.65 43.93
C VAL A 8 3.00 -22.31 43.78
N LEU A 9 3.16 -21.36 44.71
CA LEU A 9 2.53 -20.04 44.59
C LEU A 9 3.29 -19.07 43.66
N ALA A 10 4.59 -19.29 43.45
CA ALA A 10 5.38 -18.49 42.49
C ALA A 10 5.16 -18.92 41.03
N LEU A 11 4.59 -20.09 40.79
CA LEU A 11 4.34 -20.66 39.45
C LEU A 11 2.93 -20.41 38.93
N ILE A 12 2.03 -19.85 39.76
CA ILE A 12 0.63 -19.54 39.37
C ILE A 12 0.43 -18.05 39.04
N VAL A 13 1.39 -17.16 39.38
CA VAL A 13 1.31 -15.73 39.05
C VAL A 13 2.04 -15.36 37.74
N ALA A 14 2.76 -16.30 37.12
CA ALA A 14 3.42 -16.10 35.82
C ALA A 14 2.54 -16.47 34.60
N LEU A 15 1.26 -16.79 34.80
CA LEU A 15 0.33 -17.26 33.75
C LEU A 15 -0.83 -16.28 33.48
N ILE A 16 -0.64 -15.00 33.81
CA ILE A 16 -1.46 -13.90 33.29
C ILE A 16 -0.50 -12.78 32.85
N LEU A 17 0.25 -13.03 31.78
CA LEU A 17 0.81 -11.92 31.02
C LEU A 17 -0.36 -11.30 30.24
N PRO A 18 -0.70 -10.01 30.46
CA PRO A 18 -1.58 -9.32 29.53
C PRO A 18 -0.92 -9.40 28.15
N ALA A 19 -1.68 -9.88 27.17
CA ALA A 19 -1.29 -9.79 25.78
C ALA A 19 -0.91 -8.33 25.51
N THR A 20 0.38 -8.07 25.34
CA THR A 20 0.86 -6.77 24.89
C THR A 20 0.22 -6.52 23.53
N ILE A 21 -0.66 -5.54 23.50
CA ILE A 21 -1.35 -5.08 22.31
C ILE A 21 -0.28 -4.43 21.42
N TYR A 22 0.29 -5.22 20.51
CA TYR A 22 0.98 -4.67 19.36
C TYR A 22 -0.11 -4.20 18.38
N ALA A 23 -0.15 -2.90 18.12
CA ALA A 23 -1.08 -2.23 17.21
C ALA A 23 -0.75 -2.48 15.71
N GLY A 24 -0.45 -3.73 15.35
CA GLY A 24 -0.45 -4.22 13.97
C GLY A 24 -1.72 -5.04 13.75
N GLY A 25 -2.59 -4.60 12.84
CA GLY A 25 -3.83 -5.33 12.53
C GLY A 25 -3.51 -6.76 12.08
N LYS A 26 -4.13 -7.75 12.73
CA LYS A 26 -3.99 -9.15 12.31
C LYS A 26 -4.81 -9.39 11.04
N TRP A 27 -4.37 -10.31 10.18
CA TRP A 27 -5.01 -10.60 8.89
C TRP A 27 -6.53 -10.86 9.01
N TYR A 28 -6.98 -11.47 10.10
CA TYR A 28 -8.40 -11.81 10.28
C TYR A 28 -9.29 -10.59 10.50
N ASN A 29 -8.79 -9.49 11.07
CA ASN A 29 -9.57 -8.25 11.23
C ASN A 29 -9.96 -7.69 9.85
N TYR A 30 -8.97 -7.55 8.97
CA TYR A 30 -9.18 -7.09 7.60
C TYR A 30 -10.09 -8.05 6.82
N TYR A 31 -9.92 -9.36 7.02
CA TYR A 31 -10.79 -10.33 6.34
C TYR A 31 -12.25 -10.23 6.82
N GLU A 32 -12.49 -10.05 8.11
CA GLU A 32 -13.83 -9.85 8.67
C GLU A 32 -14.47 -8.53 8.18
N ASP A 33 -13.70 -7.46 8.12
CA ASP A 33 -14.16 -6.18 7.55
C ASP A 33 -14.50 -6.32 6.06
N GLY A 34 -13.67 -7.03 5.29
CA GLY A 34 -13.96 -7.38 3.90
C GLY A 34 -15.27 -8.17 3.76
N GLN A 35 -15.49 -9.16 4.63
CA GLN A 35 -16.75 -9.91 4.67
C GLN A 35 -17.95 -9.00 4.99
N LYS A 36 -17.79 -8.03 5.89
CA LYS A 36 -18.83 -7.08 6.26
C LYS A 36 -19.21 -6.18 5.08
N TYR A 37 -18.23 -5.56 4.42
CA TYR A 37 -18.49 -4.73 3.24
C TYR A 37 -19.06 -5.54 2.07
N MET A 38 -18.59 -6.77 1.88
CA MET A 38 -19.13 -7.68 0.88
C MET A 38 -20.62 -7.95 1.13
N LYS A 39 -21.03 -8.20 2.37
CA LYS A 39 -22.45 -8.40 2.74
C LYS A 39 -23.30 -7.15 2.52
N MET A 40 -22.69 -5.97 2.63
CA MET A 40 -23.35 -4.69 2.34
C MET A 40 -23.48 -4.43 0.84
N GLY A 41 -22.78 -5.20 -0.01
CA GLY A 41 -22.72 -4.95 -1.45
C GLY A 41 -21.71 -3.85 -1.83
N ASN A 42 -20.87 -3.43 -0.89
CA ASN A 42 -19.74 -2.54 -1.16
C ASN A 42 -18.54 -3.37 -1.62
N TRP A 43 -18.57 -3.80 -2.88
CA TRP A 43 -17.60 -4.73 -3.44
C TRP A 43 -16.19 -4.13 -3.53
N ASP A 44 -16.08 -2.84 -3.86
CA ASP A 44 -14.80 -2.13 -3.96
C ASP A 44 -14.08 -2.08 -2.61
N ARG A 45 -14.79 -1.62 -1.55
CA ARG A 45 -14.22 -1.59 -0.20
C ARG A 45 -13.89 -2.99 0.30
N ALA A 46 -14.74 -3.97 0.01
CA ALA A 46 -14.48 -5.36 0.36
C ALA A 46 -13.18 -5.88 -0.27
N ILE A 47 -12.90 -5.54 -1.54
CA ILE A 47 -11.65 -5.91 -2.22
C ILE A 47 -10.43 -5.35 -1.49
N GLU A 48 -10.48 -4.08 -1.06
CA GLU A 48 -9.37 -3.45 -0.33
C GLU A 48 -9.06 -4.17 0.99
N GLU A 49 -10.09 -4.51 1.74
CA GLU A 49 -9.93 -5.19 3.03
C GLU A 49 -9.43 -6.64 2.83
N PHE A 50 -9.97 -7.38 1.85
CA PHE A 50 -9.45 -8.71 1.51
C PHE A 50 -8.01 -8.68 1.01
N ARG A 51 -7.64 -7.63 0.26
CA ARG A 51 -6.27 -7.43 -0.19
C ARG A 51 -5.33 -7.17 0.98
N SER A 52 -5.76 -6.36 1.94
CA SER A 52 -5.02 -6.09 3.17
C SER A 52 -4.82 -7.39 3.97
N ALA A 53 -5.85 -8.22 4.08
CA ALA A 53 -5.72 -9.55 4.67
C ALA A 53 -4.71 -10.43 3.90
N ALA A 54 -4.84 -10.51 2.57
CA ALA A 54 -3.98 -11.31 1.70
C ALA A 54 -2.49 -10.89 1.76
N SER A 55 -2.21 -9.61 1.99
CA SER A 55 -0.83 -9.13 2.16
C SER A 55 -0.16 -9.69 3.43
N LEU A 56 -0.95 -9.93 4.48
CA LEU A 56 -0.47 -10.43 5.76
C LEU A 56 -0.45 -11.97 5.80
N GLU A 57 -1.46 -12.60 5.21
CA GLU A 57 -1.54 -14.04 4.99
C GLU A 57 -2.02 -14.32 3.57
N PHE A 58 -1.11 -14.80 2.72
CA PHE A 58 -1.37 -14.86 1.29
C PHE A 58 -2.16 -16.08 0.83
N LYS A 59 -2.05 -17.22 1.52
CA LYS A 59 -2.64 -18.48 1.03
C LYS A 59 -4.07 -18.64 1.54
N ASP A 60 -4.97 -19.05 0.64
CA ASP A 60 -6.31 -19.50 1.02
C ASP A 60 -6.20 -20.80 1.85
N LYS A 61 -6.85 -20.84 3.01
CA LYS A 61 -6.80 -21.96 3.97
C LYS A 61 -8.19 -22.20 4.57
N PRO A 62 -8.77 -23.40 4.40
CA PRO A 62 -9.94 -23.80 5.17
C PRO A 62 -9.55 -24.00 6.64
N GLN A 63 -10.50 -23.76 7.56
CA GLN A 63 -10.29 -23.98 8.99
C GLN A 63 -8.96 -23.39 9.52
N PHE A 64 -8.67 -22.15 9.16
CA PHE A 64 -7.45 -21.46 9.54
C PHE A 64 -7.56 -20.83 10.92
N ARG A 65 -6.54 -21.04 11.76
CA ARG A 65 -6.55 -20.63 13.17
C ARG A 65 -6.36 -19.11 13.30
N MET A 66 -7.31 -18.43 13.95
CA MET A 66 -7.23 -16.98 14.22
C MET A 66 -6.45 -16.69 15.51
N TYR A 67 -6.95 -17.19 16.64
CA TYR A 67 -6.36 -17.09 17.96
C TYR A 67 -7.00 -18.13 18.89
N GLY A 68 -6.28 -18.59 19.92
CA GLY A 68 -6.80 -19.57 20.86
C GLY A 68 -7.30 -20.83 20.15
N MET A 69 -8.56 -21.22 20.38
CA MET A 69 -9.23 -22.35 19.71
C MET A 69 -10.22 -21.89 18.62
N HIS A 70 -10.12 -20.65 18.15
CA HIS A 70 -11.00 -20.12 17.10
C HIS A 70 -10.39 -20.34 15.71
N PHE A 71 -11.17 -20.97 14.84
CA PHE A 71 -10.82 -21.26 13.46
C PHE A 71 -11.84 -20.60 12.53
N MET A 72 -11.40 -20.21 11.33
CA MET A 72 -12.25 -19.63 10.31
C MET A 72 -11.86 -20.11 8.92
N ASP A 73 -12.81 -20.13 7.98
CA ASP A 73 -12.48 -20.34 6.58
C ASP A 73 -11.92 -19.05 5.98
N TYR A 74 -10.63 -19.07 5.66
CA TYR A 74 -9.90 -17.92 5.15
C TYR A 74 -9.62 -18.08 3.65
N PHE A 75 -10.37 -17.35 2.82
CA PHE A 75 -10.27 -17.44 1.36
C PHE A 75 -10.25 -16.05 0.71
N PRO A 76 -9.28 -15.18 1.02
CA PRO A 76 -9.26 -13.80 0.51
C PRO A 76 -9.31 -13.74 -1.02
N HIS A 77 -8.62 -14.66 -1.72
CA HIS A 77 -8.61 -14.67 -3.18
C HIS A 77 -9.95 -15.08 -3.76
N ARG A 78 -10.62 -16.07 -3.15
CA ARG A 78 -11.99 -16.45 -3.52
C ARG A 78 -12.93 -15.26 -3.42
N GLU A 79 -12.88 -14.56 -2.28
CA GLU A 79 -13.84 -13.51 -1.97
C GLU A 79 -13.58 -12.25 -2.81
N MET A 80 -12.32 -11.88 -3.06
CA MET A 80 -11.99 -10.88 -4.07
C MET A 80 -12.51 -11.26 -5.45
N GLY A 81 -12.36 -12.53 -5.85
CA GLY A 81 -12.88 -13.03 -7.12
C GLY A 81 -14.40 -12.90 -7.25
N VAL A 82 -15.12 -13.10 -6.15
CA VAL A 82 -16.57 -12.86 -6.07
C VAL A 82 -16.89 -11.36 -6.16
N CYS A 83 -16.14 -10.50 -5.48
CA CYS A 83 -16.33 -9.04 -5.59
C CYS A 83 -16.11 -8.55 -7.03
N TYR A 84 -15.00 -8.94 -7.67
CA TYR A 84 -14.72 -8.59 -9.07
C TYR A 84 -15.81 -9.09 -10.02
N TYR A 85 -16.34 -10.29 -9.79
CA TYR A 85 -17.46 -10.80 -10.58
C TYR A 85 -18.67 -9.87 -10.47
N ASN A 86 -19.03 -9.43 -9.27
CA ASN A 86 -20.17 -8.52 -9.06
C ASN A 86 -19.90 -7.11 -9.59
N LEU A 87 -18.64 -6.71 -9.71
CA LEU A 87 -18.20 -5.47 -10.36
C LEU A 87 -18.16 -5.56 -11.89
N GLY A 88 -18.51 -6.71 -12.47
CA GLY A 88 -18.45 -6.93 -13.92
C GLY A 88 -17.04 -7.08 -14.47
N ASP A 89 -16.03 -7.15 -13.60
CA ASP A 89 -14.65 -7.37 -13.98
C ASP A 89 -14.36 -8.87 -14.11
N ALA A 90 -14.81 -9.43 -15.23
CA ALA A 90 -14.71 -10.85 -15.51
C ALA A 90 -13.25 -11.35 -15.56
N ALA A 91 -12.32 -10.50 -16.01
CA ALA A 91 -10.91 -10.86 -16.14
C ALA A 91 -10.27 -11.09 -14.76
N ASN A 92 -10.53 -10.19 -13.81
CA ASN A 92 -9.96 -10.27 -12.46
C ASN A 92 -10.64 -11.34 -11.64
N ALA A 93 -11.97 -11.43 -11.78
CA ALA A 93 -12.75 -12.47 -11.14
C ALA A 93 -12.18 -13.84 -11.48
N LYS A 94 -11.94 -14.10 -12.78
CA LYS A 94 -11.36 -15.38 -13.23
C LYS A 94 -10.01 -15.65 -12.58
N LYS A 95 -9.06 -14.71 -12.67
CA LYS A 95 -7.71 -14.86 -12.10
C LYS A 95 -7.73 -15.16 -10.60
N SER A 96 -8.48 -14.36 -9.83
CA SER A 96 -8.54 -14.52 -8.37
C SER A 96 -9.21 -15.84 -7.96
N LEU A 97 -10.23 -16.28 -8.68
CA LEU A 97 -10.90 -17.57 -8.41
C LEU A 97 -10.04 -18.77 -8.81
N GLU A 98 -9.31 -18.70 -9.92
CA GLU A 98 -8.36 -19.74 -10.33
C GLU A 98 -7.21 -19.86 -9.32
N LEU A 99 -6.68 -18.74 -8.85
CA LEU A 99 -5.67 -18.70 -7.81
C LEU A 99 -6.17 -19.31 -6.49
N SER A 100 -7.40 -18.97 -6.09
CA SER A 100 -8.05 -19.56 -4.93
C SER A 100 -8.17 -21.08 -5.06
N GLN A 101 -8.61 -21.59 -6.22
CA GLN A 101 -8.70 -23.03 -6.47
C GLN A 101 -7.35 -23.73 -6.41
N ALA A 102 -6.28 -23.06 -6.87
CA ALA A 102 -4.93 -23.61 -6.80
C ALA A 102 -4.42 -23.74 -5.37
N PHE A 103 -4.81 -22.84 -4.46
CA PHE A 103 -4.47 -22.95 -3.03
C PHE A 103 -5.33 -23.96 -2.29
N ALA A 104 -6.65 -23.80 -2.37
CA ALA A 104 -7.61 -24.63 -1.66
C ALA A 104 -8.90 -24.74 -2.49
N PRO A 105 -9.16 -25.91 -3.10
CA PRO A 105 -10.39 -26.13 -3.87
C PRO A 105 -11.64 -25.84 -3.03
N SER A 106 -12.53 -25.00 -3.56
CA SER A 106 -13.81 -24.70 -2.91
C SER A 106 -14.97 -24.79 -3.91
N LYS A 107 -16.14 -25.23 -3.43
CA LYS A 107 -17.36 -25.30 -4.24
C LYS A 107 -17.73 -23.91 -4.79
N ARG A 108 -17.68 -22.89 -3.93
CA ARG A 108 -17.96 -21.49 -4.27
C ARG A 108 -17.04 -20.97 -5.37
N ALA A 109 -15.72 -21.22 -5.32
CA ALA A 109 -14.82 -20.77 -6.38
C ALA A 109 -15.16 -21.40 -7.74
N ARG A 110 -15.47 -22.70 -7.76
CA ARG A 110 -15.91 -23.40 -8.99
C ARG A 110 -17.22 -22.85 -9.55
N GLU A 111 -18.19 -22.58 -8.69
CA GLU A 111 -19.48 -22.01 -9.09
C GLU A 111 -19.31 -20.66 -9.81
N TYR A 112 -18.49 -19.76 -9.26
CA TYR A 112 -18.25 -18.45 -9.89
C TYR A 112 -17.42 -18.55 -11.17
N LEU A 113 -16.46 -19.47 -11.26
CA LEU A 113 -15.75 -19.74 -12.52
C LEU A 113 -16.67 -20.27 -13.62
N ASN A 114 -17.64 -21.11 -13.26
CA ASN A 114 -18.67 -21.58 -14.20
C ASN A 114 -19.63 -20.47 -14.62
N LYS A 115 -19.94 -19.51 -13.73
CA LYS A 115 -20.72 -18.32 -14.11
C LYS A 115 -19.95 -17.45 -15.10
N LEU A 116 -18.66 -17.24 -14.85
CA LEU A 116 -17.79 -16.48 -15.75
C LEU A 116 -17.66 -17.12 -17.14
N SER A 117 -17.51 -18.44 -17.21
CA SER A 117 -17.40 -19.14 -18.50
C SER A 117 -18.68 -19.06 -19.34
N ARG A 118 -19.84 -18.91 -18.70
CA ARG A 118 -21.14 -18.70 -19.36
C ARG A 118 -21.41 -17.24 -19.74
N GLY A 119 -20.56 -16.31 -19.32
CA GLY A 119 -20.78 -14.87 -19.56
C GLY A 119 -21.82 -14.25 -18.62
N ASP A 120 -22.14 -14.90 -17.50
CA ASP A 120 -23.15 -14.44 -16.54
C ASP A 120 -22.71 -13.22 -15.71
N ALA A 121 -21.53 -12.64 -15.98
CA ALA A 121 -21.04 -11.49 -15.22
C ALA A 121 -21.91 -10.25 -15.53
N PRO A 122 -22.32 -9.46 -14.51
CA PRO A 122 -23.01 -8.19 -14.73
C PRO A 122 -22.19 -7.27 -15.63
N SER A 123 -22.88 -6.47 -16.47
CA SER A 123 -22.19 -5.41 -17.20
C SER A 123 -21.78 -4.31 -16.21
N ALA A 124 -20.53 -3.84 -16.28
CA ALA A 124 -20.05 -2.73 -15.45
C ALA A 124 -20.95 -1.49 -15.53
N ALA A 125 -21.61 -1.26 -16.68
CA ALA A 125 -22.56 -0.16 -16.89
C ALA A 125 -23.90 -0.32 -16.14
N SER A 126 -24.22 -1.52 -15.66
CA SER A 126 -25.47 -1.83 -14.95
C SER A 126 -25.33 -1.78 -13.42
N ILE A 127 -24.14 -1.46 -12.92
CA ILE A 127 -23.83 -1.52 -11.49
C ILE A 127 -24.16 -0.17 -10.87
N THR A 128 -25.14 -0.18 -9.97
CA THR A 128 -25.38 0.96 -9.09
C THR A 128 -24.30 1.00 -8.00
N PRO A 129 -23.55 2.11 -7.86
CA PRO A 129 -22.59 2.27 -6.78
C PRO A 129 -23.26 2.04 -5.42
N TYR A 130 -22.56 1.36 -4.51
CA TYR A 130 -23.05 1.22 -3.14
C TYR A 130 -23.12 2.59 -2.48
N VAL A 131 -24.28 2.91 -1.91
CA VAL A 131 -24.50 4.13 -1.13
C VAL A 131 -24.77 3.71 0.32
N ASP A 132 -23.85 4.03 1.21
CA ASP A 132 -24.07 3.87 2.65
C ASP A 132 -25.15 4.86 3.10
N ARG A 133 -26.35 4.36 3.39
CA ARG A 133 -27.51 5.20 3.75
C ARG A 133 -27.33 5.89 5.11
N ASP A 134 -26.56 5.32 6.02
CA ASP A 134 -26.32 5.93 7.33
C ASP A 134 -25.28 7.04 7.22
N GLU A 135 -24.27 6.84 6.38
CA GLU A 135 -23.36 7.90 5.97
C GLU A 135 -24.07 9.00 5.18
N GLU A 136 -24.97 8.65 4.26
CA GLU A 136 -25.78 9.60 3.49
C GLU A 136 -26.67 10.45 4.42
N LYS A 137 -27.32 9.82 5.42
CA LYS A 137 -28.09 10.54 6.44
C LYS A 137 -27.21 11.45 7.29
N ARG A 138 -26.00 11.01 7.67
CA ARG A 138 -25.04 11.83 8.42
C ARG A 138 -24.63 13.05 7.60
N LEU A 139 -24.24 12.84 6.34
CA LEU A 139 -23.87 13.90 5.41
C LEU A 139 -25.04 14.84 5.10
N ALA A 140 -26.27 14.34 5.04
CA ALA A 140 -27.47 15.16 4.87
C ALA A 140 -27.71 16.10 6.08
N LYS A 141 -27.58 15.58 7.31
CA LYS A 141 -27.64 16.40 8.53
C LYS A 141 -26.56 17.46 8.57
N GLU A 142 -25.33 17.09 8.18
CA GLU A 142 -24.21 18.03 8.12
C GLU A 142 -24.43 19.12 7.05
N ARG A 143 -24.97 18.78 5.87
CA ARG A 143 -25.34 19.74 4.83
C ARG A 143 -26.42 20.71 5.31
N GLU A 144 -27.43 20.21 6.00
CA GLU A 144 -28.47 21.04 6.59
C GLU A 144 -27.91 22.01 7.64
N GLN A 145 -26.94 21.55 8.45
CA GLN A 145 -26.27 22.39 9.43
C GLN A 145 -25.44 23.50 8.76
N ILE A 146 -24.69 23.17 7.70
CA ILE A 146 -23.92 24.15 6.92
C ILE A 146 -24.84 25.22 6.31
N GLU A 147 -25.99 24.81 5.74
CA GLU A 147 -26.97 25.75 5.18
C GLU A 147 -27.58 26.68 6.23
N ARG A 148 -27.90 26.15 7.42
CA ARG A 148 -28.37 26.97 8.55
C ARG A 148 -27.33 28.00 8.98
N GLU A 149 -26.06 27.60 9.06
CA GLU A 149 -24.96 28.50 9.44
C GLU A 149 -24.69 29.56 8.38
N LYS A 150 -24.75 29.23 7.08
CA LYS A 150 -24.67 30.21 5.99
C LYS A 150 -25.78 31.25 6.08
N LYS A 151 -27.02 30.82 6.31
CA LYS A 151 -28.16 31.75 6.43
C LYS A 151 -27.97 32.71 7.61
N ARG A 152 -27.56 32.20 8.78
CA ARG A 152 -27.23 33.02 9.95
C ARG A 152 -26.15 34.05 9.63
N LEU A 153 -25.10 33.63 8.92
CA LEU A 153 -23.99 34.50 8.57
C LEU A 153 -24.40 35.59 7.57
N ALA A 154 -25.24 35.25 6.59
CA ALA A 154 -25.80 36.22 5.65
C ALA A 154 -26.65 37.30 6.35
N GLU A 155 -27.44 36.91 7.35
CA GLU A 155 -28.22 37.84 8.18
C GLU A 155 -27.30 38.77 9.00
N GLN A 156 -26.22 38.24 9.57
CA GLN A 156 -25.21 39.04 10.30
C GLN A 156 -24.48 40.03 9.39
N PHE A 157 -24.12 39.63 8.17
CA PHE A 157 -23.54 40.54 7.17
C PHE A 157 -24.52 41.65 6.77
N ALA A 158 -25.78 41.32 6.52
CA ALA A 158 -26.80 42.31 6.17
C ALA A 158 -27.05 43.31 7.32
N ALA A 159 -27.01 42.87 8.57
CA ALA A 159 -27.10 43.74 9.75
C ALA A 159 -25.86 44.65 9.88
N LEU A 160 -24.67 44.11 9.63
CA LEU A 160 -23.42 44.86 9.66
C LEU A 160 -23.36 45.94 8.58
N GLU A 161 -23.83 45.65 7.36
CA GLU A 161 -23.93 46.66 6.28
C GLU A 161 -24.86 47.81 6.64
N ARG A 162 -25.95 47.55 7.38
CA ARG A 162 -26.82 48.62 7.89
C ARG A 162 -26.09 49.49 8.91
N GLN A 163 -25.39 48.87 9.87
CA GLN A 163 -24.58 49.61 10.85
C GLN A 163 -23.47 50.45 10.21
N LYS A 164 -22.88 49.96 9.11
CA LYS A 164 -21.85 50.67 8.35
C LYS A 164 -22.36 51.97 7.72
N LYS A 165 -23.64 52.02 7.32
CA LYS A 165 -24.27 53.23 6.78
C LYS A 165 -24.47 54.33 7.82
N ASP A 166 -24.64 53.95 9.08
CA ASP A 166 -24.90 54.86 10.21
C ASP A 166 -23.65 55.13 11.08
N ALA A 167 -22.47 54.64 10.67
CA ALA A 167 -21.25 54.65 11.48
C ALA A 167 -20.53 56.00 11.47
N ASN A 168 -20.17 56.48 12.67
CA ASN A 168 -19.26 57.60 12.91
C ASN A 168 -17.80 57.13 13.14
N GLU A 169 -16.83 58.05 13.17
CA GLU A 169 -15.39 57.74 13.15
C GLU A 169 -14.93 56.79 14.29
N ALA A 170 -15.59 56.84 15.45
CA ALA A 170 -15.34 55.95 16.58
C ALA A 170 -15.92 54.53 16.41
N THR A 171 -17.00 54.36 15.65
CA THR A 171 -17.65 53.05 15.41
C THR A 171 -17.14 52.36 14.15
N ALA A 172 -16.57 53.10 13.20
CA ALA A 172 -16.00 52.58 11.96
C ALA A 172 -14.92 51.49 12.18
N LYS A 173 -14.05 51.67 13.19
CA LYS A 173 -13.02 50.65 13.54
C LYS A 173 -13.62 49.34 14.06
N LYS A 174 -14.74 49.40 14.78
CA LYS A 174 -15.44 48.20 15.29
C LYS A 174 -16.17 47.47 14.17
N VAL A 175 -16.87 48.21 13.30
CA VAL A 175 -17.54 47.65 12.12
C VAL A 175 -16.54 46.96 11.19
N ALA A 176 -15.38 47.56 10.94
CA ALA A 176 -14.33 46.96 10.11
C ALA A 176 -13.72 45.68 10.72
N LEU A 177 -13.62 45.58 12.05
CA LEU A 177 -13.15 44.37 12.73
C LEU A 177 -14.18 43.24 12.62
N GLU A 178 -15.46 43.56 12.81
CA GLU A 178 -16.58 42.62 12.68
C GLU A 178 -16.71 42.11 11.24
N GLU A 179 -16.51 42.97 10.23
CA GLU A 179 -16.53 42.62 8.80
C GLU A 179 -15.45 41.60 8.45
N ARG A 180 -14.23 41.78 9.00
CA ARG A 180 -13.13 40.80 8.86
C ARG A 180 -13.45 39.47 9.55
N ARG A 181 -14.06 39.50 10.75
CA ARG A 181 -14.45 38.30 11.49
C ARG A 181 -15.48 37.48 10.73
N LEU A 182 -16.57 38.12 10.30
CA LEU A 182 -17.63 37.47 9.53
C LEU A 182 -17.11 36.99 8.15
N GLY A 183 -16.16 37.73 7.55
CA GLY A 183 -15.47 37.32 6.32
C GLY A 183 -14.73 36.00 6.46
N GLY A 184 -13.95 35.86 7.54
CA GLY A 184 -13.26 34.61 7.87
C GLY A 184 -14.21 33.45 8.16
N GLU A 185 -15.33 33.70 8.84
CA GLU A 185 -16.36 32.67 9.08
C GLU A 185 -17.04 32.20 7.79
N ARG A 186 -17.27 33.11 6.83
CA ARG A 186 -17.86 32.79 5.52
C ARG A 186 -16.94 31.92 4.69
N GLU A 187 -15.65 32.27 4.67
CA GLU A 187 -14.65 31.52 3.95
C GLU A 187 -14.45 30.12 4.56
N ARG A 188 -14.48 30.00 5.89
CA ARG A 188 -14.45 28.71 6.60
C ARG A 188 -15.65 27.83 6.24
N LEU A 189 -16.86 28.38 6.20
CA LEU A 189 -18.08 27.65 5.81
C LEU A 189 -18.05 27.21 4.34
N ALA A 190 -17.57 28.07 3.42
CA ALA A 190 -17.41 27.72 2.01
C ALA A 190 -16.36 26.59 1.81
N ARG A 191 -15.29 26.56 2.61
CA ARG A 191 -14.31 25.47 2.60
C ARG A 191 -14.89 24.16 3.12
N LEU A 192 -15.65 24.18 4.21
CA LEU A 192 -16.35 23.00 4.74
C LEU A 192 -17.31 22.40 3.72
N GLU A 193 -18.03 23.26 2.98
CA GLU A 193 -18.89 22.81 1.88
C GLU A 193 -18.10 22.19 0.72
N ALA A 194 -17.02 22.84 0.28
CA ALA A 194 -16.15 22.32 -0.77
C ALA A 194 -15.52 20.96 -0.40
N GLU A 195 -15.06 20.81 0.85
CA GLU A 195 -14.54 19.55 1.41
C GLU A 195 -15.57 18.41 1.33
N LYS A 196 -16.83 18.69 1.70
CA LYS A 196 -17.93 17.72 1.69
C LYS A 196 -18.48 17.41 0.30
N THR A 197 -18.16 18.24 -0.68
CA THR A 197 -18.54 18.04 -2.09
C THR A 197 -17.45 17.32 -2.86
N ALA A 198 -16.18 17.55 -2.52
CA ALA A 198 -15.00 16.90 -3.12
C ALA A 198 -14.80 15.43 -2.69
N SER A 199 -15.26 15.01 -1.50
CA SER A 199 -15.14 13.61 -1.04
C SER A 199 -15.92 12.59 -1.87
N ARG A 200 -16.70 13.02 -2.87
CA ARG A 200 -17.40 12.14 -3.82
C ARG A 200 -16.52 11.66 -4.98
N ALA A 201 -15.34 12.27 -5.18
CA ALA A 201 -14.52 12.07 -6.37
C ALA A 201 -13.23 11.26 -6.14
N SER A 202 -12.85 10.95 -4.89
CA SER A 202 -11.53 10.40 -4.56
C SER A 202 -11.46 8.88 -4.30
N ASP A 203 -12.57 8.14 -4.40
CA ASP A 203 -12.56 6.69 -4.09
C ASP A 203 -12.14 5.78 -5.27
N ALA A 204 -11.74 6.34 -6.40
CA ALA A 204 -11.29 5.56 -7.57
C ALA A 204 -9.77 5.29 -7.55
N GLY A 205 -9.30 4.62 -6.50
CA GLY A 205 -7.93 4.10 -6.40
C GLY A 205 -7.82 2.65 -6.90
N THR A 206 -8.18 2.36 -8.14
CA THR A 206 -8.12 0.99 -8.68
C THR A 206 -6.66 0.54 -8.83
N LEU A 207 -6.29 -0.52 -8.10
CA LEU A 207 -5.00 -1.20 -8.22
C LEU A 207 -4.95 -2.06 -9.50
N PRO A 208 -3.86 -2.05 -10.29
CA PRO A 208 -3.76 -2.90 -11.46
C PRO A 208 -3.68 -4.40 -11.09
N VAL A 209 -4.28 -5.21 -11.96
CA VAL A 209 -4.76 -6.55 -11.62
C VAL A 209 -3.76 -7.66 -11.92
N GLY A 210 -2.51 -7.40 -11.55
CA GLY A 210 -1.40 -8.37 -11.63
C GLY A 210 -0.66 -8.54 -10.31
N ALA A 211 -0.82 -7.63 -9.36
CA ALA A 211 -0.04 -7.64 -8.11
C ALA A 211 -0.42 -8.81 -7.16
N LEU A 212 -1.64 -9.35 -7.27
CA LEU A 212 -2.16 -10.35 -6.32
C LEU A 212 -1.96 -11.82 -6.72
N THR A 213 -1.48 -12.12 -7.93
CA THR A 213 -1.26 -13.51 -8.38
C THR A 213 0.10 -14.08 -7.97
N TYR A 214 0.88 -13.35 -7.17
CA TYR A 214 2.27 -13.69 -6.88
C TYR A 214 2.51 -14.01 -5.39
N ASP A 215 3.19 -15.13 -5.10
CA ASP A 215 3.58 -15.52 -3.74
C ASP A 215 4.89 -14.86 -3.30
N PRO A 216 4.88 -13.82 -2.43
CA PRO A 216 6.09 -13.12 -1.99
C PRO A 216 7.09 -14.02 -1.26
N THR A 217 6.67 -15.21 -0.80
CA THR A 217 7.60 -16.18 -0.21
C THR A 217 8.59 -16.74 -1.23
N ARG A 218 8.27 -16.78 -2.54
CA ARG A 218 9.19 -17.26 -3.58
C ARG A 218 10.41 -16.37 -3.75
N VAL A 219 10.25 -15.05 -3.83
CA VAL A 219 11.40 -14.11 -3.85
C VAL A 219 12.28 -14.28 -2.61
N THR A 220 11.64 -14.56 -1.47
CA THR A 220 12.36 -14.84 -0.22
C THR A 220 13.22 -16.09 -0.33
N GLN A 221 12.77 -17.13 -1.03
CA GLN A 221 13.54 -18.35 -1.28
C GLN A 221 14.72 -18.10 -2.23
N VAL A 222 14.57 -17.18 -3.21
CA VAL A 222 15.71 -16.77 -4.08
C VAL A 222 16.74 -15.93 -3.31
N GLY A 223 16.36 -15.37 -2.15
CA GLY A 223 17.26 -14.62 -1.27
C GLY A 223 17.57 -13.19 -1.74
N SER A 224 16.96 -12.71 -2.81
CA SER A 224 17.18 -11.37 -3.36
C SER A 224 15.85 -10.64 -3.55
N ARG A 225 15.47 -9.82 -2.57
CA ARG A 225 14.36 -8.86 -2.66
C ARG A 225 14.95 -7.48 -2.94
N LEU A 226 14.29 -6.66 -3.77
CA LEU A 226 14.64 -5.25 -3.89
C LEU A 226 14.70 -4.60 -2.50
N SER A 227 15.90 -4.16 -2.14
CA SER A 227 16.16 -3.48 -0.88
C SER A 227 15.85 -2.00 -1.00
N ILE A 228 15.03 -1.49 -0.08
CA ILE A 228 14.55 -0.12 -0.08
C ILE A 228 14.91 0.56 1.24
N ALA A 229 15.54 1.73 1.16
CA ALA A 229 15.63 2.66 2.28
C ALA A 229 14.63 3.81 2.10
N VAL A 230 13.85 4.11 3.13
CA VAL A 230 12.94 5.28 3.14
C VAL A 230 13.63 6.43 3.85
N LEU A 231 14.06 7.43 3.11
CA LEU A 231 14.69 8.62 3.70
C LEU A 231 13.66 9.51 4.41
N PRO A 232 14.09 10.36 5.35
CA PRO A 232 13.20 11.35 5.95
C PRO A 232 12.54 12.23 4.88
N PHE A 233 11.22 12.38 4.95
CA PHE A 233 10.49 13.21 4.01
C PHE A 233 10.77 14.68 4.30
N GLU A 234 11.04 15.46 3.26
CA GLU A 234 11.22 16.89 3.40
C GLU A 234 9.90 17.54 3.86
N ASN A 235 9.93 18.23 4.99
CA ASN A 235 8.77 18.95 5.49
C ASN A 235 8.78 20.41 4.98
N LYS A 236 7.87 20.72 4.06
CA LYS A 236 7.70 22.05 3.44
C LYS A 236 6.64 22.91 4.16
N GLY A 237 6.27 22.55 5.37
CA GLY A 237 5.35 23.32 6.22
C GLY A 237 4.51 22.42 7.12
N GLY A 238 4.10 22.93 8.29
CA GLY A 238 3.33 22.19 9.28
C GLY A 238 4.16 21.74 10.49
N ASP A 239 3.66 20.75 11.23
CA ASP A 239 4.33 20.20 12.41
C ASP A 239 5.61 19.44 12.04
N ALA A 240 6.70 19.70 12.77
CA ALA A 240 8.01 19.07 12.57
C ALA A 240 7.98 17.54 12.71
N THR A 241 7.05 16.98 13.48
CA THR A 241 6.95 15.53 13.74
C THR A 241 6.32 14.73 12.59
N ILE A 242 5.71 15.42 11.61
CA ILE A 242 5.01 14.80 10.48
C ILE A 242 5.99 14.00 9.62
N SER A 243 7.19 14.52 9.38
CA SER A 243 8.22 13.85 8.56
C SER A 243 8.58 12.47 9.11
N SER A 244 8.90 12.37 10.41
CA SER A 244 9.21 11.09 11.06
C SER A 244 8.01 10.15 11.07
N THR A 245 6.81 10.68 11.27
CA THR A 245 5.59 9.86 11.28
C THR A 245 5.34 9.23 9.91
N VAL A 246 5.53 9.98 8.83
CA VAL A 246 5.39 9.50 7.46
C VAL A 246 6.45 8.45 7.15
N GLN A 247 7.71 8.71 7.50
CA GLN A 247 8.80 7.75 7.31
C GLN A 247 8.49 6.42 7.99
N ASP A 248 8.16 6.43 9.29
CA ASP A 248 7.87 5.22 10.07
C ASP A 248 6.65 4.48 9.51
N LYS A 249 5.61 5.22 9.08
CA LYS A 249 4.40 4.65 8.50
C LYS A 249 4.67 4.00 7.14
N MET A 250 5.49 4.60 6.29
CA MET A 250 5.89 4.01 5.01
C MET A 250 6.77 2.77 5.19
N ILE A 251 7.75 2.83 6.11
CA ILE A 251 8.57 1.67 6.48
C ILE A 251 7.67 0.50 6.90
N THR A 252 6.73 0.77 7.81
CA THR A 252 5.77 -0.24 8.29
C THR A 252 4.92 -0.78 7.14
N SER A 253 4.32 0.10 6.33
CA SER A 253 3.42 -0.30 5.24
C SER A 253 4.14 -1.12 4.17
N LEU A 254 5.32 -0.67 3.72
CA LEU A 254 6.12 -1.39 2.72
C LEU A 254 6.67 -2.71 3.26
N TYR A 255 7.04 -2.78 4.54
CA TYR A 255 7.45 -4.02 5.19
C TYR A 255 6.31 -5.04 5.26
N SER A 256 5.11 -4.60 5.64
CA SER A 256 3.91 -5.46 5.72
C SER A 256 3.53 -6.08 4.38
N LEU A 257 3.87 -5.44 3.25
CA LEU A 257 3.63 -5.98 1.92
C LEU A 257 4.56 -7.16 1.55
N ARG A 258 5.59 -7.45 2.38
CA ARG A 258 6.53 -8.58 2.24
C ARG A 258 7.26 -8.69 0.89
N ARG A 259 7.16 -7.67 0.06
CA ARG A 259 7.75 -7.56 -1.29
C ARG A 259 9.20 -7.14 -1.25
N PHE A 260 9.52 -6.19 -0.37
CA PHE A 260 10.78 -5.49 -0.32
C PHE A 260 11.61 -5.93 0.88
N LYS A 261 12.93 -5.74 0.82
CA LYS A 261 13.80 -5.76 1.99
C LYS A 261 13.92 -4.32 2.51
N ILE A 262 13.17 -3.99 3.55
CA ILE A 262 13.17 -2.63 4.09
C ILE A 262 14.35 -2.45 5.05
N ILE A 263 15.06 -1.33 4.91
CA ILE A 263 16.11 -0.95 5.85
C ILE A 263 15.50 -0.15 6.99
N GLU A 264 15.85 -0.54 8.21
CA GLU A 264 15.43 0.14 9.44
C GLU A 264 15.96 1.58 9.51
N ARG A 265 15.14 2.45 10.09
CA ARG A 265 15.44 3.89 10.21
C ARG A 265 16.77 4.17 10.92
N SER A 266 17.09 3.42 11.97
CA SER A 266 18.33 3.63 12.74
C SER A 266 19.61 3.46 11.92
N GLN A 267 19.59 2.59 10.90
CA GLN A 267 20.73 2.42 9.98
C GLN A 267 20.87 3.61 9.04
N ILE A 268 19.75 4.15 8.58
CA ILE A 268 19.71 5.37 7.75
C ILE A 268 20.24 6.56 8.56
N ASP A 269 19.74 6.75 9.78
CA ASP A 269 20.14 7.84 10.67
C ASP A 269 21.64 7.79 10.98
N LYS A 270 22.20 6.58 11.20
CA LYS A 270 23.64 6.40 11.41
C LYS A 270 24.47 6.92 10.22
N VAL A 271 24.13 6.49 9.00
CA VAL A 271 24.86 6.91 7.79
C VAL A 271 24.70 8.41 7.53
N MET A 272 23.49 8.96 7.73
CA MET A 272 23.24 10.39 7.58
C MET A 272 24.09 11.23 8.55
N ASN A 273 24.17 10.80 9.81
CA ASN A 273 24.98 11.46 10.85
C ASN A 273 26.49 11.38 10.54
N GLU A 274 26.99 10.23 10.10
CA GLU A 274 28.40 10.04 9.73
C GLU A 274 28.83 10.96 8.58
N GLN A 275 27.96 11.16 7.59
CA GLN A 275 28.22 12.04 6.45
C GLN A 275 27.97 13.51 6.75
N LYS A 276 27.57 13.86 7.99
CA LYS A 276 27.11 15.20 8.39
C LYS A 276 26.03 15.75 7.45
N LEU A 277 25.24 14.87 6.86
CA LEU A 277 24.12 15.25 6.03
C LEU A 277 22.99 15.67 6.96
N GLY A 278 22.60 16.94 6.89
CA GLY A 278 21.52 17.46 7.73
C GLY A 278 20.23 16.67 7.55
N MET A 279 19.50 16.45 8.65
CA MET A 279 18.14 15.89 8.63
C MET A 279 17.11 16.88 8.06
N THR A 280 17.53 18.13 7.81
CA THR A 280 16.67 19.25 7.42
C THR A 280 17.12 19.84 6.08
N GLY A 281 16.17 19.92 5.14
CA GLY A 281 16.35 20.49 3.80
C GLY A 281 16.09 19.49 2.68
N ALA A 282 15.78 19.99 1.48
CA ALA A 282 15.60 19.19 0.27
C ALA A 282 16.81 18.29 0.03
N ILE A 283 16.61 16.97 0.16
CA ILE A 283 17.59 15.99 -0.31
C ILE A 283 17.43 15.91 -1.83
N ASP A 284 18.37 16.51 -2.54
CA ASP A 284 18.50 16.33 -3.99
C ASP A 284 18.65 14.82 -4.31
N PRO A 285 17.93 14.29 -5.32
CA PRO A 285 18.12 12.94 -5.86
C PRO A 285 19.58 12.46 -5.90
N ALA A 286 20.53 13.30 -6.33
CA ALA A 286 21.94 12.91 -6.43
C ALA A 286 22.57 12.57 -5.07
N ARG A 287 22.22 13.32 -4.01
CA ARG A 287 22.68 13.03 -2.65
C ARG A 287 21.99 11.80 -2.08
N ALA A 288 20.69 11.66 -2.34
CA ALA A 288 19.92 10.51 -1.90
C ALA A 288 20.52 9.21 -2.47
N VAL A 289 20.87 9.20 -3.76
CA VAL A 289 21.53 8.07 -4.41
C VAL A 289 22.86 7.71 -3.72
N LYS A 290 23.67 8.72 -3.38
CA LYS A 290 24.93 8.50 -2.65
C LYS A 290 24.69 7.86 -1.27
N VAL A 291 23.69 8.34 -0.52
CA VAL A 291 23.29 7.76 0.77
C VAL A 291 22.83 6.31 0.58
N GLY A 292 22.00 6.05 -0.43
CA GLY A 292 21.55 4.70 -0.77
C GLY A 292 22.70 3.74 -1.05
N LYS A 293 23.71 4.18 -1.82
CA LYS A 293 24.94 3.40 -2.08
C LYS A 293 25.71 3.08 -0.79
N MET A 294 25.79 4.03 0.15
CA MET A 294 26.48 3.83 1.43
C MET A 294 25.73 2.87 2.36
N ILE A 295 24.40 2.92 2.37
CA ILE A 295 23.55 1.96 3.11
C ILE A 295 23.60 0.58 2.44
N GLY A 296 23.87 0.52 1.13
CA GLY A 296 23.90 -0.72 0.35
C GLY A 296 22.50 -1.21 -0.03
N VAL A 297 21.62 -0.27 -0.40
CA VAL A 297 20.27 -0.59 -0.90
C VAL A 297 20.18 -0.48 -2.42
N ASP A 298 19.27 -1.24 -3.02
CA ASP A 298 18.99 -1.19 -4.46
C ASP A 298 18.20 0.06 -4.86
N ALA A 299 17.30 0.52 -3.98
CA ALA A 299 16.49 1.70 -4.23
C ALA A 299 16.27 2.54 -2.97
N ILE A 300 16.01 3.82 -3.17
CA ILE A 300 15.73 4.79 -2.12
C ILE A 300 14.39 5.48 -2.38
N LEU A 301 13.54 5.53 -1.36
CA LEU A 301 12.30 6.28 -1.38
C LEU A 301 12.56 7.65 -0.74
N ILE A 302 12.39 8.71 -1.52
CA ILE A 302 12.47 10.09 -1.06
C ILE A 302 11.14 10.78 -1.31
N GLY A 303 10.90 11.90 -0.62
CA GLY A 303 9.67 12.63 -0.83
C GLY A 303 9.61 13.94 -0.07
N SER A 304 8.52 14.66 -0.27
CA SER A 304 8.22 15.88 0.47
C SER A 304 6.77 15.92 0.91
N ILE A 305 6.52 16.55 2.05
CA ILE A 305 5.19 16.81 2.58
C ILE A 305 5.02 18.32 2.59
N SER A 306 3.99 18.82 1.92
CA SER A 306 3.63 20.23 1.91
C SER A 306 2.33 20.41 2.70
N SER A 307 2.42 20.93 3.91
CA SER A 307 1.22 21.30 4.67
C SER A 307 0.89 22.77 4.44
N THR A 308 -0.36 23.00 4.06
CA THR A 308 -0.94 24.33 3.87
C THR A 308 -2.18 24.47 4.76
N PRO A 309 -2.68 25.69 4.99
CA PRO A 309 -3.96 25.88 5.67
C PRO A 309 -5.16 25.22 4.95
N THR A 310 -5.00 24.84 3.67
CA THR A 310 -6.05 24.26 2.82
C THR A 310 -5.89 22.76 2.60
N GLY A 311 -4.92 22.11 3.25
CA GLY A 311 -4.70 20.67 3.12
C GLY A 311 -3.23 20.29 3.15
N VAL A 312 -2.97 19.00 3.01
CA VAL A 312 -1.62 18.42 3.00
C VAL A 312 -1.41 17.66 1.71
N GLY A 313 -0.29 17.95 1.04
CA GLY A 313 0.19 17.21 -0.12
C GLY A 313 1.41 16.37 0.26
N MET A 314 1.57 15.22 -0.38
CA MET A 314 2.74 14.37 -0.23
C MET A 314 3.19 13.89 -1.60
N ASP A 315 4.47 14.10 -1.90
CA ASP A 315 5.14 13.56 -3.08
C ASP A 315 6.12 12.47 -2.63
N ALA A 316 6.20 11.38 -3.36
CA ALA A 316 7.17 10.32 -3.15
C ALA A 316 7.78 9.85 -4.47
N ARG A 317 9.08 9.55 -4.46
CA ARG A 317 9.84 9.04 -5.61
C ARG A 317 10.73 7.90 -5.16
N LEU A 318 10.62 6.75 -5.83
CA LEU A 318 11.53 5.63 -5.67
C LEU A 318 12.61 5.72 -6.74
N ILE A 319 13.87 5.74 -6.33
CA ILE A 319 15.01 5.95 -7.21
C ILE A 319 15.95 4.74 -7.10
N ASP A 320 16.38 4.20 -8.23
CA ASP A 320 17.41 3.16 -8.29
C ASP A 320 18.76 3.75 -7.88
N THR A 321 19.43 3.15 -6.90
CA THR A 321 20.69 3.69 -6.38
C THR A 321 21.86 3.49 -7.32
N GLU A 322 21.81 2.50 -8.21
CA GLU A 322 22.91 2.21 -9.13
C GLU A 322 23.00 3.29 -10.21
N SER A 323 21.86 3.48 -10.90
CA SER A 323 21.68 4.31 -12.09
C SER A 323 21.20 5.72 -11.80
N GLY A 324 20.57 5.96 -10.64
CA GLY A 324 19.92 7.23 -10.31
C GLY A 324 18.61 7.48 -11.03
N VAL A 325 18.07 6.50 -11.75
CA VAL A 325 16.80 6.61 -12.48
C VAL A 325 15.62 6.52 -11.52
N ILE A 326 14.60 7.37 -11.73
CA ILE A 326 13.32 7.30 -11.01
C ILE A 326 12.56 6.06 -11.51
N ILE A 327 12.37 5.08 -10.62
CA ILE A 327 11.59 3.86 -10.87
C ILE A 327 10.10 4.21 -10.88
N THR A 328 9.64 4.94 -9.87
CA THR A 328 8.26 5.41 -9.75
C THR A 328 8.20 6.74 -9.01
N ALA A 329 7.17 7.54 -9.32
CA ALA A 329 6.82 8.76 -8.63
C ALA A 329 5.31 8.77 -8.38
N LYS A 330 4.90 9.13 -7.17
CA LYS A 330 3.52 9.17 -6.72
C LYS A 330 3.27 10.43 -5.89
N ASP A 331 2.04 10.91 -5.95
CA ASP A 331 1.55 12.01 -5.15
C ASP A 331 0.22 11.64 -4.48
N ALA A 332 -0.05 12.28 -3.36
CA ALA A 332 -1.31 12.18 -2.64
C ALA A 332 -1.66 13.54 -2.07
N TYR A 333 -2.95 13.85 -2.05
CA TYR A 333 -3.46 15.09 -1.47
C TYR A 333 -4.65 14.79 -0.58
N SER A 334 -4.66 15.43 0.60
CA SER A 334 -5.80 15.43 1.50
C SER A 334 -6.19 16.88 1.81
N PRO A 335 -7.48 17.26 1.64
CA PRO A 335 -7.97 18.57 2.08
C PRO A 335 -7.95 18.70 3.61
N LYS A 336 -7.88 17.56 4.32
CA LYS A 336 -7.81 17.50 5.77
C LYS A 336 -6.35 17.44 6.21
N ASN A 337 -5.93 18.45 6.97
CA ASN A 337 -4.59 18.52 7.55
C ASN A 337 -4.57 17.83 8.93
N SER A 338 -4.90 16.53 8.96
CA SER A 338 -4.86 15.71 10.17
C SER A 338 -3.74 14.67 10.11
N LEU A 339 -3.20 14.29 11.27
CA LEU A 339 -2.16 13.27 11.36
C LEU A 339 -2.63 11.91 10.81
N GLN A 340 -3.92 11.58 10.95
CA GLN A 340 -4.47 10.33 10.45
C GLN A 340 -4.53 10.33 8.92
N ASP A 341 -4.93 11.45 8.31
CA ASP A 341 -4.97 11.57 6.85
C ASP A 341 -3.56 11.47 6.26
N VAL A 342 -2.57 12.11 6.89
CA VAL A 342 -1.16 11.96 6.51
C VAL A 342 -0.70 10.50 6.57
N LYS A 343 -1.09 9.76 7.62
CA LYS A 343 -0.77 8.33 7.74
C LYS A 343 -1.46 7.49 6.66
N ASN A 344 -2.70 7.84 6.29
CA ASN A 344 -3.43 7.16 5.23
C ASN A 344 -2.76 7.41 3.87
N MET A 345 -2.44 8.67 3.54
CA MET A 345 -1.70 9.00 2.31
C MET A 345 -0.35 8.27 2.21
N ALA A 346 0.38 8.15 3.33
CA ALA A 346 1.63 7.40 3.38
C ALA A 346 1.41 5.89 3.08
N THR A 347 0.32 5.31 3.57
CA THR A 347 -0.10 3.94 3.23
C THR A 347 -0.48 3.82 1.75
N ASP A 348 -1.28 4.75 1.23
CA ASP A 348 -1.75 4.73 -0.15
C ASP A 348 -0.58 4.80 -1.13
N ILE A 349 0.36 5.73 -0.89
CA ILE A 349 1.60 5.82 -1.66
C ILE A 349 2.41 4.52 -1.54
N SER A 350 2.52 3.93 -0.36
CA SER A 350 3.25 2.66 -0.20
C SER A 350 2.64 1.54 -1.03
N ILE A 351 1.32 1.46 -1.09
CA ILE A 351 0.58 0.52 -1.93
C ILE A 351 0.83 0.84 -3.40
N GLN A 352 0.73 2.11 -3.81
CA GLN A 352 0.98 2.53 -5.19
C GLN A 352 2.40 2.21 -5.65
N VAL A 353 3.41 2.47 -4.82
CA VAL A 353 4.81 2.09 -5.06
C VAL A 353 4.95 0.58 -5.24
N TYR A 354 4.29 -0.21 -4.40
CA TYR A 354 4.26 -1.66 -4.55
C TYR A 354 3.69 -2.12 -5.89
N ASN A 355 2.63 -1.48 -6.41
CA ASN A 355 2.06 -1.88 -7.70
C ASN A 355 2.92 -1.49 -8.89
N ASP A 356 3.64 -0.37 -8.79
CA ASP A 356 4.50 0.14 -9.86
C ASP A 356 5.81 -0.65 -10.00
N VAL A 357 6.15 -1.48 -9.01
CA VAL A 357 7.30 -2.39 -9.05
C VAL A 357 6.79 -3.83 -9.24
N PRO A 358 6.43 -4.22 -10.48
CA PRO A 358 5.78 -5.49 -10.74
C PRO A 358 6.73 -6.64 -10.44
N LEU A 359 6.17 -7.69 -9.86
CA LEU A 359 6.90 -8.89 -9.52
C LEU A 359 6.61 -9.97 -10.57
N VAL A 360 7.44 -9.98 -11.61
CA VAL A 360 7.23 -10.78 -12.81
C VAL A 360 8.18 -11.96 -12.83
N GLU A 361 7.64 -13.17 -12.98
CA GLU A 361 8.42 -14.38 -13.29
C GLU A 361 8.49 -14.63 -14.80
N GLY A 362 9.57 -15.27 -15.22
CA GLY A 362 9.79 -15.70 -16.60
C GLY A 362 10.95 -16.68 -16.72
N TYR A 363 11.46 -16.80 -17.94
CA TYR A 363 12.54 -17.69 -18.32
C TYR A 363 13.57 -16.98 -19.20
N VAL A 364 14.81 -17.42 -19.07
CA VAL A 364 15.87 -17.15 -20.03
C VAL A 364 15.56 -17.94 -21.32
N ILE A 365 15.38 -17.24 -22.43
CA ILE A 365 15.15 -17.85 -23.76
C ILE A 365 16.38 -17.81 -24.65
N LYS A 366 17.36 -16.94 -24.35
CA LYS A 366 18.69 -16.91 -24.99
C LYS A 366 19.74 -16.46 -23.99
N ALA A 367 20.93 -17.08 -23.99
CA ALA A 367 21.97 -16.83 -22.99
C ALA A 367 23.33 -16.48 -23.63
N ASP A 368 23.37 -15.43 -24.45
CA ASP A 368 24.56 -15.00 -25.19
C ASP A 368 25.32 -13.90 -24.42
N VAL A 369 26.02 -14.27 -23.35
CA VAL A 369 26.76 -13.33 -22.47
C VAL A 369 27.64 -12.37 -23.31
N PRO A 370 27.55 -11.04 -23.11
CA PRO A 370 26.95 -10.35 -21.96
C PRO A 370 25.43 -10.10 -22.04
N THR A 371 24.77 -10.47 -23.13
CA THR A 371 23.34 -10.20 -23.38
C THR A 371 22.49 -11.45 -23.18
N ILE A 372 21.50 -11.36 -22.31
CA ILE A 372 20.54 -12.42 -22.01
C ILE A 372 19.16 -11.96 -22.50
N VAL A 373 18.41 -12.86 -23.15
CA VAL A 373 17.04 -12.58 -23.61
C VAL A 373 16.05 -13.34 -22.74
N LEU A 374 14.99 -12.65 -22.32
CA LEU A 374 13.96 -13.17 -21.40
C LEU A 374 12.58 -13.14 -22.06
N ASP A 375 11.68 -14.05 -21.68
CA ASP A 375 10.27 -14.11 -22.12
C ASP A 375 9.33 -13.18 -21.32
N VAL A 376 9.90 -12.11 -20.75
CA VAL A 376 9.17 -11.08 -20.02
C VAL A 376 9.33 -9.76 -20.75
N GLY A 377 8.22 -9.03 -20.88
CA GLY A 377 8.17 -7.80 -21.66
C GLY A 377 7.23 -6.78 -21.04
N SER A 378 7.02 -5.67 -21.75
CA SER A 378 6.19 -4.55 -21.28
C SER A 378 4.72 -4.94 -21.08
N ALA A 379 4.22 -5.98 -21.76
CA ALA A 379 2.87 -6.51 -21.52
C ALA A 379 2.69 -7.11 -20.11
N LYS A 380 3.80 -7.51 -19.46
CA LYS A 380 3.82 -7.94 -18.05
C LYS A 380 4.23 -6.82 -17.09
N GLY A 381 4.38 -5.58 -17.59
CA GLY A 381 4.76 -4.41 -16.79
C GLY A 381 6.27 -4.15 -16.72
N MET A 382 7.10 -4.93 -17.42
CA MET A 382 8.55 -4.72 -17.41
C MET A 382 8.94 -3.41 -18.10
N ARG A 383 10.01 -2.77 -17.61
CA ARG A 383 10.55 -1.51 -18.14
C ARG A 383 12.07 -1.58 -18.24
N LYS A 384 12.63 -0.80 -19.16
CA LYS A 384 14.08 -0.59 -19.24
C LYS A 384 14.59 -0.07 -17.89
N GLY A 385 15.73 -0.59 -17.43
CA GLY A 385 16.34 -0.26 -16.15
C GLY A 385 15.88 -1.15 -14.98
N MET A 386 14.88 -2.02 -15.16
CA MET A 386 14.51 -2.98 -14.11
C MET A 386 15.56 -4.09 -13.97
N LYS A 387 15.81 -4.53 -12.73
CA LYS A 387 16.69 -5.66 -12.44
C LYS A 387 15.90 -6.97 -12.39
N MET A 388 16.52 -8.05 -12.87
CA MET A 388 16.00 -9.41 -12.85
C MET A 388 16.98 -10.33 -12.14
N VAL A 389 16.50 -11.18 -11.25
CA VAL A 389 17.29 -12.23 -10.62
C VAL A 389 17.10 -13.50 -11.40
N VAL A 390 18.20 -14.12 -11.87
CA VAL A 390 18.18 -15.42 -12.53
C VAL A 390 18.43 -16.50 -11.49
N TYR A 391 17.63 -17.56 -11.54
CA TYR A 391 17.75 -18.68 -10.62
C TYR A 391 17.42 -20.02 -11.27
N LYS A 392 17.91 -21.09 -10.66
CA LYS A 392 17.61 -22.47 -11.00
C LYS A 392 16.81 -23.12 -9.87
N GLU A 393 15.73 -23.81 -10.22
CA GLU A 393 15.03 -24.70 -9.29
C GLU A 393 15.73 -26.07 -9.30
N GLY A 394 16.05 -26.57 -8.11
CA GLY A 394 16.55 -27.91 -7.84
C GLY A 394 15.46 -28.83 -7.29
N ASP A 395 15.88 -29.76 -6.44
CA ASP A 395 15.02 -30.83 -5.93
C ASP A 395 13.89 -30.32 -5.03
N ALA A 396 12.78 -31.06 -5.03
CA ALA A 396 11.65 -30.79 -4.15
C ALA A 396 12.04 -31.08 -2.69
N ILE A 397 11.73 -30.14 -1.80
CA ILE A 397 11.88 -30.30 -0.36
C ILE A 397 10.57 -30.87 0.18
N THR A 398 10.60 -32.11 0.66
CA THR A 398 9.44 -32.81 1.20
C THR A 398 9.50 -32.94 2.72
N HIS A 399 8.37 -32.73 3.38
CA HIS A 399 8.25 -32.97 4.82
C HIS A 399 8.39 -34.48 5.09
N PRO A 400 9.28 -34.90 6.00
CA PRO A 400 9.63 -36.32 6.18
C PRO A 400 8.46 -37.19 6.68
N VAL A 401 7.54 -36.60 7.45
CA VAL A 401 6.40 -37.30 8.05
C VAL A 401 5.13 -37.25 7.18
N THR A 402 4.74 -36.07 6.67
CA THR A 402 3.49 -35.90 5.91
C THR A 402 3.63 -36.23 4.43
N GLY A 403 4.87 -36.31 3.91
CA GLY A 403 5.13 -36.45 2.47
C GLY A 403 4.79 -35.20 1.65
N GLU A 404 4.37 -34.12 2.29
CA GLU A 404 3.99 -32.86 1.63
C GLU A 404 5.22 -32.19 1.01
N ILE A 405 5.12 -31.75 -0.25
CA ILE A 405 6.15 -30.94 -0.90
C ILE A 405 6.05 -29.51 -0.34
N LEU A 406 7.04 -29.14 0.48
CA LEU A 406 7.13 -27.82 1.12
C LEU A 406 7.69 -26.74 0.19
N GLY A 407 8.45 -27.14 -0.84
CA GLY A 407 9.03 -26.23 -1.80
C GLY A 407 10.04 -26.91 -2.72
N LYS A 408 10.87 -26.12 -3.40
CA LYS A 408 12.03 -26.60 -4.14
C LYS A 408 13.27 -25.85 -3.66
N GLN A 409 14.42 -26.52 -3.74
CA GLN A 409 15.68 -25.83 -3.57
C GLN A 409 15.83 -24.79 -4.70
N VAL A 410 16.30 -23.59 -4.35
CA VAL A 410 16.55 -22.53 -5.33
C VAL A 410 18.02 -22.12 -5.26
N THR A 411 18.66 -21.98 -6.42
CA THR A 411 20.03 -21.50 -6.54
C THR A 411 20.05 -20.23 -7.38
N LYS A 412 20.50 -19.11 -6.81
CA LYS A 412 20.73 -17.85 -7.54
C LYS A 412 21.89 -18.04 -8.51
N MET A 413 21.71 -17.58 -9.75
CA MET A 413 22.72 -17.63 -10.81
C MET A 413 23.39 -16.26 -11.01
N GLY A 414 22.63 -15.18 -10.78
CA GLY A 414 23.10 -13.80 -10.93
C GLY A 414 21.96 -12.81 -11.12
N GLU A 415 22.32 -11.56 -11.42
CA GLU A 415 21.37 -10.46 -11.67
C GLU A 415 21.59 -9.86 -13.06
N LEU A 416 20.49 -9.48 -13.71
CA LEU A 416 20.45 -8.85 -15.02
C LEU A 416 19.78 -7.48 -14.93
N LEU A 417 20.16 -6.56 -15.81
CA LEU A 417 19.52 -5.26 -15.99
C LEU A 417 18.85 -5.20 -17.35
N LEU A 418 17.54 -4.92 -17.41
CA LEU A 418 16.83 -4.79 -18.67
C LEU A 418 17.30 -3.57 -19.45
N THR A 419 17.89 -3.78 -20.62
CA THR A 419 18.38 -2.71 -21.50
C THR A 419 17.39 -2.35 -22.59
N GLU A 420 16.62 -3.33 -23.07
CA GLU A 420 15.56 -3.14 -24.05
C GLU A 420 14.35 -4.00 -23.68
N VAL A 421 13.15 -3.44 -23.80
CA VAL A 421 11.91 -4.14 -23.45
C VAL A 421 10.91 -4.00 -24.58
N GLN A 422 10.51 -5.15 -25.13
CA GLN A 422 9.45 -5.28 -26.12
C GLN A 422 8.19 -5.83 -25.45
N ALA A 423 7.10 -5.98 -26.20
CA ALA A 423 5.81 -6.40 -25.64
C ALA A 423 5.88 -7.74 -24.89
N LYS A 424 6.56 -8.75 -25.46
CA LYS A 424 6.59 -10.12 -24.94
C LYS A 424 7.97 -10.61 -24.50
N MET A 425 9.01 -9.83 -24.72
CA MET A 425 10.39 -10.19 -24.41
C MET A 425 11.22 -8.96 -24.04
N SER A 426 12.38 -9.21 -23.43
CA SER A 426 13.33 -8.16 -23.07
C SER A 426 14.75 -8.65 -23.28
N GLU A 427 15.64 -7.74 -23.64
CA GLU A 427 17.09 -7.94 -23.60
C GLU A 427 17.65 -7.35 -22.31
N ALA A 428 18.58 -8.07 -21.71
CA ALA A 428 19.16 -7.71 -20.43
C ALA A 428 20.68 -7.93 -20.44
N GLN A 429 21.41 -7.02 -19.79
CA GLN A 429 22.84 -7.18 -19.56
C GLN A 429 23.10 -7.81 -18.20
N VAL A 430 24.13 -8.65 -18.11
CA VAL A 430 24.59 -9.23 -16.85
C VAL A 430 25.18 -8.14 -15.95
N VAL A 431 24.61 -7.97 -14.76
CA VAL A 431 25.12 -7.05 -13.71
C VAL A 431 25.97 -7.82 -12.71
N GLU A 432 25.49 -8.99 -12.31
CA GLU A 432 26.13 -9.84 -11.31
C GLU A 432 26.07 -11.29 -11.79
N LYS A 433 27.14 -12.05 -11.57
CA LYS A 433 27.19 -13.48 -11.83
C LYS A 433 27.76 -14.20 -10.62
N GLU A 434 27.02 -15.17 -10.10
CA GLU A 434 27.46 -15.95 -8.95
C GLU A 434 28.66 -16.84 -9.32
N PRO A 435 29.67 -16.95 -8.44
CA PRO A 435 30.85 -17.78 -8.70
C PRO A 435 30.48 -19.23 -9.02
N GLY A 436 31.03 -19.77 -10.12
CA GLY A 436 30.79 -21.15 -10.55
C GLY A 436 29.43 -21.42 -11.21
N GLN A 437 28.55 -20.43 -11.32
CA GLN A 437 27.25 -20.55 -12.00
C GLN A 437 27.32 -20.08 -13.46
N THR A 438 26.42 -20.56 -14.32
CA THR A 438 26.29 -20.09 -15.71
C THR A 438 24.82 -19.86 -16.07
N PHE A 439 24.54 -18.76 -16.79
CA PHE A 439 23.21 -18.53 -17.33
C PHE A 439 22.95 -19.52 -18.47
N ALA A 440 21.80 -20.20 -18.44
CA ALA A 440 21.39 -21.14 -19.47
C ALA A 440 19.93 -20.92 -19.86
N VAL A 441 19.59 -21.28 -21.10
CA VAL A 441 18.20 -21.32 -21.57
C VAL A 441 17.37 -22.21 -20.65
N GLY A 442 16.18 -21.74 -20.28
CA GLY A 442 15.28 -22.40 -19.33
C GLY A 442 15.55 -22.08 -17.86
N ASN A 443 16.63 -21.35 -17.51
CA ASN A 443 16.73 -20.77 -16.17
C ASN A 443 15.56 -19.83 -15.91
N LYS A 444 15.07 -19.81 -14.67
CA LYS A 444 13.96 -18.93 -14.28
C LYS A 444 14.49 -17.55 -13.96
N VAL A 445 13.66 -16.55 -14.19
CA VAL A 445 13.93 -15.17 -13.80
C VAL A 445 12.78 -14.62 -13.00
N VAL A 446 13.09 -13.71 -12.07
CA VAL A 446 12.09 -12.95 -11.32
C VAL A 446 12.53 -11.49 -11.23
N ALA A 447 11.60 -10.55 -11.41
CA ALA A 447 11.87 -9.13 -11.23
C ALA A 447 12.29 -8.86 -9.78
N LYS A 448 13.36 -8.10 -9.60
CA LYS A 448 13.92 -7.82 -8.28
C LYS A 448 13.00 -6.91 -7.48
#